data_AF-A0A7Y1TAJ6-F1
#
_entry.id   AF-A0A7Y1TAJ6-F1
#
_cell.length_a   1.000
_cell.length_b   1.000
_cell.length_c   1.000
_cell.angle_alpha   90.00
_cell.angle_beta   90.00
_cell.angle_gamma   90.00
#
_symmetry.space_group_name_H-M   'P 1'
#
loop_
_entity.id
_entity.type
_entity.pdbx_description
1 polymer ?
#
loop_
_entity_poly.entity_id
_entity_poly.type
_entity_poly.pdbx_seq_one_letter_code
_entity_poly.pdbx_strand_id
1 'polypeptide(L)'
;MSIILGIDPGSRTTGYGLVEARRGQPYYLASGCIRLDQHGDLAARLECLFASLQSIVSDYQPSQAAIEQVFVGKSAGSALKLGQARGVALLVPA
;
A
#
# COMPACT_ATOMS: atom_id res chain seq x y z
N MET A 1 -1.49 7.96 21.26
CA MET A 1 -2.45 7.43 20.25
C MET A 1 -1.64 7.19 19.00
N SER A 2 -1.76 6.01 18.37
CA SER A 2 -0.97 5.63 17.19
C SER A 2 -1.92 5.33 16.04
N ILE A 3 -1.72 5.98 14.90
CA ILE A 3 -2.42 5.65 13.65
C ILE A 3 -1.53 4.67 12.90
N ILE A 4 -2.09 3.53 12.51
CA ILE A 4 -1.38 2.44 11.85
C ILE A 4 -1.98 2.28 10.45
N LEU A 5 -1.12 2.35 9.44
CA LEU A 5 -1.44 2.07 8.05
C LEU A 5 -1.06 0.62 7.69
N GLY A 6 -2.03 -0.20 7.31
CA GLY A 6 -1.80 -1.50 6.68
C GLY A 6 -1.85 -1.38 5.16
N ILE A 7 -0.91 -2.01 4.46
CA ILE A 7 -0.84 -2.06 3.00
C ILE A 7 -0.68 -3.51 2.52
N ASP A 8 -1.59 -3.92 1.63
CA ASP A 8 -1.51 -5.16 0.84
C ASP A 8 -1.14 -4.80 -0.60
N PRO A 9 0.17 -4.81 -0.95
CA PRO A 9 0.65 -4.36 -2.24
C PRO A 9 0.30 -5.36 -3.34
N GLY A 10 -0.24 -4.86 -4.45
CA GLY A 10 -0.48 -5.66 -5.63
C GLY A 10 -0.19 -4.89 -6.91
N SER A 11 0.31 -5.59 -7.93
CA SER A 11 0.69 -4.95 -9.19
C SER A 11 -0.49 -4.32 -9.91
N ARG A 12 -1.73 -4.83 -9.77
CA ARG A 12 -2.96 -4.31 -10.40
C ARG A 12 -3.85 -3.56 -9.42
N THR A 13 -3.91 -4.03 -8.18
CA THR A 13 -4.72 -3.45 -7.12
C THR A 13 -3.90 -3.51 -5.85
N THR A 14 -3.81 -2.40 -5.11
CA THR A 14 -3.19 -2.35 -3.79
C THR A 14 -4.27 -2.01 -2.76
N GLY A 15 -4.44 -2.87 -1.75
CA GLY A 15 -5.35 -2.62 -0.64
C GLY A 15 -4.68 -1.78 0.44
N TYR A 16 -5.46 -0.93 1.11
CA TYR A 16 -4.99 -0.22 2.30
C TYR A 16 -6.07 -0.19 3.40
N GLY A 17 -5.61 -0.09 4.64
CA GLY A 17 -6.47 0.08 5.81
C GLY A 17 -5.78 0.93 6.88
N LEU A 18 -6.54 1.76 7.56
CA LEU A 18 -6.10 2.64 8.63
C LEU A 18 -6.88 2.34 9.90
N VAL A 19 -6.15 2.14 10.99
CA VAL A 19 -6.72 1.98 12.32
C VAL A 19 -6.02 2.90 13.31
N GLU A 20 -6.76 3.40 14.28
CA GLU A 20 -6.21 4.08 15.45
C GLU A 20 -6.16 3.12 16.63
N ALA A 21 -4.98 2.92 17.21
CA ALA A 21 -4.81 2.18 18.44
C ALA A 21 -5.13 3.08 19.65
N ARG A 22 -6.32 2.91 20.24
CA ARG A 22 -6.74 3.59 21.48
C ARG A 22 -6.82 2.57 22.61
N ARG A 23 -5.97 2.69 23.62
CA ARG A 23 -5.93 1.79 24.80
C ARG A 23 -5.86 0.30 24.43
N GLY A 24 -5.11 -0.04 23.37
CA GLY A 24 -4.96 -1.41 22.89
C GLY A 24 -6.13 -1.94 22.05
N GLN A 25 -7.18 -1.14 21.82
CA GLN A 25 -8.29 -1.50 20.93
C GLN A 25 -8.14 -0.79 19.58
N PRO A 26 -8.35 -1.49 18.46
CA PRO A 26 -8.32 -0.89 17.14
C PRO A 26 -9.64 -0.14 16.85
N TYR A 27 -9.53 1.08 16.36
CA TYR A 27 -10.66 1.87 15.87
C TYR A 27 -10.49 2.09 14.37
N TYR A 28 -11.51 1.75 13.59
CA TYR A 28 -11.49 1.97 12.15
C TYR A 28 -11.43 3.45 11.81
N LEU A 29 -10.55 3.82 10.89
CA LEU A 29 -10.47 5.17 10.32
C LEU A 29 -10.90 5.18 8.84
N ALA A 30 -10.23 4.35 8.03
CA ALA A 30 -10.48 4.28 6.59
C ALA A 30 -9.95 2.97 6.01
N SER A 31 -10.48 2.56 4.86
CA SER A 31 -9.91 1.52 4.02
C SER A 31 -10.31 1.73 2.57
N GLY A 32 -9.59 1.08 1.66
CA GLY A 32 -9.89 1.15 0.24
C GLY A 32 -8.94 0.32 -0.60
N CYS A 33 -9.13 0.43 -1.92
CA CYS A 33 -8.29 -0.22 -2.90
C CYS A 33 -7.87 0.78 -3.97
N ILE A 34 -6.57 0.93 -4.16
CA ILE A 34 -5.97 1.69 -5.25
C ILE A 34 -5.97 0.78 -6.48
N ARG A 35 -6.81 1.10 -7.46
CA ARG A 35 -6.91 0.35 -8.73
C ARG A 35 -6.01 0.99 -9.77
N LEU A 36 -5.00 0.25 -10.20
CA LEU A 36 -4.02 0.72 -11.16
C LEU A 36 -4.49 0.38 -12.58
N ASP A 37 -4.37 1.33 -13.50
CA ASP A 37 -4.77 1.11 -14.88
C ASP A 37 -3.96 -0.04 -15.49
N GLN A 38 -4.68 -1.05 -15.96
CA GLN A 38 -4.10 -2.24 -16.57
C GLN A 38 -3.66 -2.02 -18.02
N HIS A 39 -4.10 -0.93 -18.65
CA HIS A 39 -3.72 -0.54 -20.01
C HIS A 39 -2.50 0.39 -20.02
N GLY A 40 -2.23 1.07 -18.91
CA GLY A 40 -1.00 1.84 -18.70
C GLY A 40 0.24 0.96 -18.57
N ASP A 41 1.39 1.53 -18.90
CA ASP A 41 2.67 0.88 -18.66
C ASP A 41 2.96 0.74 -17.15
N LEU A 42 3.99 -0.04 -16.84
CA LEU A 42 4.36 -0.28 -15.44
C LEU A 42 4.76 1.02 -14.71
N ALA A 43 5.44 1.95 -15.36
CA ALA A 43 5.91 3.17 -14.73
C ALA A 43 4.74 4.06 -14.28
N ALA A 44 3.77 4.29 -15.17
CA ALA A 44 2.56 5.05 -14.89
C ALA A 44 1.74 4.42 -13.74
N ARG A 45 1.70 3.08 -13.68
CA ARG A 45 1.04 2.35 -12.57
C ARG A 45 1.75 2.57 -11.24
N LEU A 46 3.08 2.55 -11.23
CA LEU A 46 3.87 2.79 -10.01
C LEU A 46 3.77 4.25 -9.55
N GLU A 47 3.73 5.20 -10.49
CA GLU A 47 3.49 6.61 -10.20
C GLU A 47 2.10 6.85 -9.59
N CYS A 48 1.06 6.24 -10.17
CA CYS A 48 -0.29 6.29 -9.62
C CYS A 48 -0.37 5.70 -8.20
N LEU A 49 0.30 4.57 -7.97
CA LEU A 49 0.40 3.95 -6.65
C LEU A 49 1.11 4.89 -5.66
N PHE A 50 2.24 5.47 -6.05
CA PHE A 50 3.01 6.41 -5.24
C PHE A 50 2.15 7.61 -4.84
N ALA A 51 1.55 8.30 -5.80
CA ALA A 51 0.74 9.49 -5.55
C ALA A 51 -0.47 9.19 -4.65
N SER A 52 -1.13 8.04 -4.87
CA SER A 52 -2.27 7.62 -4.06
C SER A 52 -1.89 7.32 -2.61
N LEU A 53 -0.81 6.57 -2.39
CA LEU A 53 -0.30 6.30 -1.04
C LEU A 53 0.21 7.58 -0.37
N GLN A 54 0.86 8.48 -1.11
CA GLN A 54 1.36 9.74 -0.60
C GLN A 54 0.21 10.60 -0.06
N SER A 55 -0.91 10.67 -0.80
CA SER A 55 -2.12 11.36 -0.33
C SER A 55 -2.62 10.77 0.99
N ILE A 56 -2.72 9.44 1.08
CA ILE A 56 -3.19 8.75 2.29
C ILE A 56 -2.26 9.05 3.49
N VAL A 57 -0.94 9.00 3.28
CA VAL A 57 0.04 9.31 4.34
C VAL A 57 -0.05 10.78 4.75
N SER A 58 -0.22 11.70 3.80
CA SER A 58 -0.38 13.12 4.08
C SER A 58 -1.67 13.45 4.84
N ASP A 59 -2.78 12.80 4.49
CA ASP A 59 -4.09 13.05 5.08
C ASP A 59 -4.21 12.50 6.51
N TYR A 60 -3.65 11.31 6.77
CA TYR A 60 -3.83 10.61 8.04
C TYR A 60 -2.61 10.64 8.96
N GLN A 61 -1.43 11.00 8.45
CA GLN A 61 -0.17 11.03 9.19
C GLN A 61 0.06 9.78 10.08
N PRO A 62 0.03 8.57 9.50
CA PRO A 62 0.24 7.34 10.27
C PRO A 62 1.62 7.35 10.92
N SER A 63 1.69 6.97 12.19
CA SER A 63 2.95 6.85 12.93
C SER A 63 3.63 5.50 12.71
N GLN A 64 2.91 4.53 12.15
CA GLN A 64 3.40 3.20 11.83
C GLN A 64 2.78 2.70 10.53
N ALA A 65 3.54 1.93 9.75
CA ALA A 65 3.04 1.21 8.60
C ALA A 65 3.40 -0.28 8.68
N ALA A 66 2.45 -1.12 8.28
CA ALA A 66 2.61 -2.56 8.14
C ALA A 66 2.37 -2.93 6.67
N ILE A 67 3.36 -3.57 6.05
CA ILE A 67 3.29 -3.97 4.64
C ILE A 67 3.39 -5.49 4.59
N GLU A 68 2.48 -6.14 3.88
CA GLU A 68 2.47 -7.59 3.74
C GLU A 68 3.77 -8.11 3.08
N GLN A 69 4.23 -9.28 3.55
CA GLN A 69 5.33 -9.98 2.93
C GLN A 69 4.85 -10.64 1.64
N VAL A 70 5.57 -10.40 0.54
CA VAL A 70 5.22 -11.01 -0.75
C VAL A 70 5.61 -12.49 -0.77
N PHE A 71 4.66 -13.33 -1.14
CA PHE A 71 4.91 -14.72 -1.52
C PHE A 71 5.19 -14.81 -3.02
N VAL A 72 6.26 -15.53 -3.37
CA VAL A 72 6.63 -15.75 -4.78
C VAL A 72 5.64 -16.74 -5.39
N GLY A 73 4.74 -16.25 -6.24
CA GLY A 73 3.80 -17.08 -7.00
C GLY A 73 4.46 -17.84 -8.16
N LYS A 74 3.64 -18.53 -8.98
CA LYS A 74 4.09 -19.45 -10.05
C LYS A 74 4.97 -18.85 -11.15
N SER A 75 5.06 -17.52 -11.30
CA SER A 75 5.80 -16.89 -12.41
C SER A 75 6.73 -15.77 -11.93
N ALA A 76 7.98 -15.80 -12.40
CA ALA A 76 8.99 -14.79 -12.10
C ALA A 76 8.58 -13.38 -12.56
N GLY A 77 7.91 -13.27 -13.73
CA GLY A 77 7.47 -11.98 -14.26
C GLY A 77 6.45 -11.28 -13.38
N SER A 78 5.46 -12.01 -12.84
CA SER A 78 4.48 -11.43 -11.91
C SER A 78 5.10 -11.11 -10.55
N ALA A 79 6.04 -11.94 -10.08
CA ALA A 79 6.77 -11.69 -8.84
C ALA A 79 7.61 -10.40 -8.93
N LEU A 80 8.26 -10.14 -10.08
CA LEU A 80 9.04 -8.92 -10.28
C LEU A 80 8.16 -7.66 -10.25
N LYS A 81 7.02 -7.68 -10.96
CA LYS A 81 6.04 -6.57 -10.95
C LYS A 81 5.48 -6.30 -9.55
N LEU A 82 5.21 -7.37 -8.81
CA LEU A 82 4.76 -7.28 -7.42
C LEU A 82 5.85 -6.71 -6.51
N GLY A 83 7.10 -7.11 -6.69
CA GLY A 83 8.25 -6.56 -5.96
C GLY A 83 8.43 -5.07 -6.18
N GLN A 84 8.23 -4.58 -7.40
CA GLN A 84 8.28 -3.15 -7.73
C GLN A 84 7.15 -2.37 -7.05
N ALA A 85 5.92 -2.87 -7.11
CA ALA A 85 4.78 -2.25 -6.40
C ALA A 85 5.00 -2.22 -4.89
N ARG A 86 5.52 -3.31 -4.31
CA ARG A 86 5.91 -3.36 -2.90
C ARG A 86 7.02 -2.37 -2.57
N GLY A 87 7.98 -2.16 -3.46
CA GLY A 87 9.03 -1.16 -3.29
C GLY A 87 8.45 0.24 -3.07
N VAL A 88 7.45 0.62 -3.86
CA VAL A 88 6.71 1.88 -3.67
C VAL A 88 5.98 1.88 -2.33
N ALA A 89 5.27 0.81 -2.00
CA ALA A 89 4.54 0.69 -0.72
C ALA A 89 5.42 0.77 0.52
N LEU A 90 6.70 0.38 0.42
CA LEU A 90 7.69 0.53 1.48
C LEU A 90 8.27 1.93 1.56
N LEU A 91 8.48 2.60 0.42
CA LEU A 91 9.13 3.90 0.36
C LEU A 91 8.25 5.03 0.88
N VAL A 92 6.96 5.02 0.55
CA VAL A 92 6.06 6.14 0.85
C VAL A 92 5.87 6.39 2.36
N PRO A 93 5.67 5.38 3.22
CA PRO A 93 5.53 5.59 4.66
C PRO A 93 6.87 5.58 5.43
N ALA A 94 8.02 5.54 4.75
CA ALA A 94 9.34 5.46 5.37
C ALA A 94 9.83 6.80 5.95
#